data_AF-A0A6L3VAX7-F1
#
_entry.id   AF-A0A6L3VAX7-F1
#
_cell.length_a   1.000
_cell.length_b   1.000
_cell.length_c   1.000
_cell.angle_alpha   90.00
_cell.angle_beta   90.00
_cell.angle_gamma   90.00
#
_symmetry.space_group_name_H-M   'P 1'
#
loop_
_entity.id
_entity.type
_entity.pdbx_description
1 polymer ?
#
loop_
_entity_poly.entity_id
_entity_poly.type
_entity_poly.pdbx_seq_one_letter_code
_entity_poly.pdbx_strand_id
1 'polypeptide(L)'
;MSPYVIALILIAGTVGQTFMQIAMSNTISRTLAKEEAGIGMGLFSMLNFISGAISMSVIGKVIDTKQTAFHLNPFVLNIDAYVFSNIFFVMCILTIAIFWLYRVQFGAAKTNIINVPGKE
;
A
#
# COMPACT_ATOMS: atom_id res chain seq x y z
N MET A 1 25.52 7.14 1.88
CA MET A 1 24.58 7.11 0.74
C MET A 1 24.31 8.53 0.30
N SER A 2 24.37 8.83 -1.00
CA SER A 2 24.12 10.19 -1.48
C SER A 2 22.63 10.54 -1.36
N PRO A 3 22.24 11.70 -0.79
CA PRO A 3 20.84 12.09 -0.59
C PRO A 3 19.97 12.02 -1.85
N TYR A 4 20.59 12.23 -3.02
CA TYR A 4 19.93 12.17 -4.32
C TYR A 4 19.33 10.79 -4.66
N VAL A 5 19.94 9.70 -4.17
CA VAL A 5 19.42 8.35 -4.40
C VAL A 5 18.11 8.13 -3.66
N ILE A 6 18.02 8.61 -2.43
CA ILE A 6 16.80 8.54 -1.61
C ILE A 6 15.70 9.37 -2.27
N ALA A 7 16.04 10.59 -2.73
CA ALA A 7 15.11 11.46 -3.43
C ALA A 7 14.53 10.78 -4.69
N LEU A 8 15.36 10.15 -5.52
CA LEU A 8 14.90 9.47 -6.74
C LEU A 8 13.94 8.32 -6.42
N ILE A 9 14.24 7.52 -5.39
CA ILE A 9 13.37 6.42 -4.94
C ILE A 9 12.03 6.97 -4.42
N LEU A 10 12.05 8.02 -3.59
CA LEU A 10 10.84 8.63 -3.05
C LEU A 10 9.96 9.25 -4.14
N ILE A 11 10.56 9.89 -5.14
CA ILE A 11 9.84 10.43 -6.30
C ILE A 11 9.13 9.29 -7.04
N ALA A 12 9.87 8.24 -7.41
CA ALA A 12 9.30 7.10 -8.13
C ALA A 12 8.17 6.42 -7.34
N GLY A 13 8.37 6.22 -6.03
CA GLY A 13 7.36 5.61 -5.14
C GLY A 13 6.10 6.47 -5.01
N THR A 14 6.26 7.77 -4.78
CA THR A 14 5.13 8.70 -4.61
C THR A 14 4.32 8.82 -5.89
N VAL A 15 5.00 8.97 -7.05
CA VAL A 15 4.34 9.06 -8.36
C VAL A 15 3.55 7.78 -8.67
N GLY A 16 4.15 6.60 -8.41
CA GLY A 16 3.46 5.32 -8.58
C GLY A 16 2.21 5.20 -7.70
N GLN A 17 2.33 5.58 -6.42
CA GLN A 17 1.19 5.60 -5.50
C GLN A 17 0.08 6.55 -5.97
N THR A 18 0.42 7.75 -6.45
CA THR A 18 -0.56 8.70 -6.98
C THR A 18 -1.32 8.12 -8.19
N PHE A 19 -0.63 7.49 -9.14
CA PHE A 19 -1.29 6.84 -10.28
C PHE A 19 -2.24 5.72 -9.85
N MET A 20 -1.83 4.88 -8.88
CA MET A 20 -2.70 3.85 -8.31
C MET A 20 -3.95 4.45 -7.67
N GLN A 21 -3.80 5.54 -6.90
CA GLN A 21 -4.92 6.21 -6.24
C GLN A 21 -5.90 6.82 -7.26
N ILE A 22 -5.39 7.44 -8.32
CA ILE A 22 -6.20 7.97 -9.43
C ILE A 22 -6.97 6.84 -10.12
N ALA A 23 -6.30 5.72 -10.45
CA ALA A 23 -6.93 4.58 -11.10
C ALA A 23 -8.05 3.98 -10.24
N MET A 24 -7.84 3.84 -8.93
CA MET A 24 -8.85 3.36 -7.99
C MET A 24 -10.04 4.31 -7.88
N SER A 25 -9.79 5.61 -7.71
CA SER A 25 -10.83 6.66 -7.68
C SER A 25 -11.69 6.66 -8.95
N ASN A 26 -11.04 6.60 -10.12
CA ASN A 26 -11.74 6.50 -11.41
C ASN A 26 -12.52 5.20 -11.55
N THR A 27 -12.01 4.09 -11.02
CA THR A 27 -12.72 2.82 -11.03
C THR A 27 -14.01 2.94 -10.21
N ILE A 28 -13.91 3.40 -8.96
CA ILE A 28 -15.06 3.54 -8.05
C ILE A 28 -16.14 4.45 -8.67
N SER A 29 -15.75 5.64 -9.12
CA SER A 29 -16.68 6.62 -9.70
C SER A 29 -17.33 6.15 -11.00
N ARG A 30 -16.67 5.27 -11.78
CA ARG A 30 -17.22 4.74 -13.04
C ARG A 30 -17.97 3.42 -12.89
N THR A 31 -17.77 2.70 -11.78
CA THR A 31 -18.52 1.46 -11.49
C THR A 31 -19.86 1.71 -10.84
N LEU A 32 -20.04 2.84 -10.15
CA LEU A 32 -21.31 3.21 -9.52
C LEU A 32 -22.20 4.02 -10.46
N ALA A 33 -23.51 3.94 -10.24
CA ALA A 33 -24.48 4.81 -10.89
C ALA A 33 -24.19 6.28 -10.55
N LYS A 34 -24.59 7.21 -11.44
CA LYS A 34 -24.30 8.64 -11.26
C LYS A 34 -24.89 9.20 -9.96
N GLU A 35 -26.04 8.68 -9.54
CA GLU A 35 -26.67 9.06 -8.27
C GLU A 35 -25.83 8.66 -7.04
N GLU A 36 -25.11 7.55 -7.13
CA GLU A 36 -24.39 6.92 -6.00
C GLU A 36 -22.87 7.20 -6.03
N ALA A 37 -22.33 7.72 -7.13
CA ALA A 37 -20.90 7.95 -7.30
C ALA A 37 -20.30 8.86 -6.21
N GLY A 38 -21.08 9.86 -5.74
CA GLY A 38 -20.69 10.72 -4.62
C GLY A 38 -20.56 9.96 -3.30
N ILE A 39 -21.44 8.99 -3.04
CA ILE A 39 -21.39 8.12 -1.86
C ILE A 39 -20.17 7.20 -1.93
N GLY A 40 -19.89 6.60 -3.10
CA GLY A 40 -18.71 5.77 -3.30
C GLY A 40 -17.39 6.52 -3.09
N MET A 41 -17.29 7.74 -3.62
CA MET A 41 -16.12 8.60 -3.44
C MET A 41 -15.97 9.11 -1.99
N GLY A 42 -17.09 9.38 -1.31
CA GLY A 42 -17.12 9.71 0.12
C GLY A 42 -16.61 8.55 0.98
N LEU A 43 -17.10 7.34 0.73
CA LEU A 43 -16.64 6.12 1.39
C LEU A 43 -15.15 5.87 1.13
N PHE A 44 -14.69 6.02 -0.12
CA PHE A 44 -13.27 5.91 -0.46
C PHE A 44 -12.42 6.88 0.38
N SER A 45 -12.84 8.14 0.49
CA SER A 45 -12.13 9.16 1.27
C SER A 45 -12.09 8.82 2.76
N MET A 46 -13.21 8.33 3.31
CA MET A 46 -13.28 7.89 4.71
C MET A 46 -12.41 6.67 4.99
N LEU A 47 -12.37 5.70 4.09
CA LEU A 47 -11.48 4.55 4.21
C LEU A 47 -10.00 4.96 4.19
N ASN A 48 -9.62 5.91 3.32
CA ASN A 48 -8.27 6.45 3.31
C ASN A 48 -7.93 7.18 4.62
N PHE A 49 -8.85 7.99 5.14
CA PHE A 49 -8.67 8.67 6.42
C PHE A 49 -8.50 7.71 7.58
N ILE A 50 -9.39 6.72 7.70
CA ILE A 50 -9.35 5.70 8.76
C ILE A 50 -8.06 4.87 8.65
N SER A 51 -7.68 4.46 7.44
CA SER A 51 -6.42 3.75 7.21
C SER A 51 -5.21 4.57 7.64
N GLY A 52 -5.20 5.88 7.34
CA GLY A 52 -4.16 6.80 7.77
C GLY A 52 -4.09 6.94 9.29
N ALA A 53 -5.24 7.10 9.95
CA ALA A 53 -5.32 7.18 11.40
C ALA A 53 -4.82 5.90 12.09
N ILE A 54 -5.27 4.72 11.63
CA ILE A 54 -4.82 3.43 12.16
C ILE A 54 -3.30 3.28 11.97
N SER A 55 -2.79 3.59 10.77
CA SER A 55 -1.35 3.50 10.48
C SER A 55 -0.55 4.39 11.42
N MET A 56 -0.94 5.64 11.60
CA MET A 56 -0.26 6.58 12.48
C MET A 56 -0.34 6.16 13.95
N SER A 57 -1.49 5.67 14.43
CA SER A 57 -1.65 5.17 15.81
C SER A 57 -0.80 3.93 16.09
N VAL A 58 -0.79 2.96 15.17
CA VAL A 58 0.01 1.74 15.31
C VAL A 58 1.50 2.08 15.27
N ILE A 59 1.95 2.85 14.28
CA ILE A 59 3.35 3.28 14.16
C ILE A 59 3.77 4.07 15.41
N GLY A 60 2.93 5.01 15.87
CA GLY A 60 3.20 5.80 17.08
C GLY A 60 3.37 4.94 18.33
N LYS A 61 2.49 3.95 18.54
CA LYS A 61 2.59 3.02 19.67
C LYS A 61 3.86 2.16 19.62
N VAL A 62 4.26 1.72 18.43
CA VAL A 62 5.50 0.95 18.23
C VAL A 62 6.72 1.82 18.56
N ILE A 63 6.71 3.10 18.17
CA ILE A 63 7.77 4.05 18.51
C ILE A 63 7.85 4.28 20.03
N ASP A 64 6.70 4.44 20.70
CA ASP A 64 6.63 4.70 22.14
C ASP A 64 7.15 3.53 23.01
N THR A 65 7.08 2.30 22.49
CA THR A 65 7.52 1.09 23.20
C THR A 65 9.05 1.05 23.42
N LYS A 66 9.84 1.87 22.70
CA LYS A 66 11.32 2.04 22.82
C LYS A 66 12.12 0.73 22.92
N GLN A 67 11.59 -0.39 22.42
CA GLN A 67 12.27 -1.69 22.46
C GLN A 67 13.45 -1.69 21.48
N THR A 68 14.66 -1.56 22.01
CA THR A 68 15.91 -1.56 21.25
C THR A 68 16.64 -2.92 21.25
N ALA A 69 16.10 -3.92 21.96
CA ALA A 69 16.71 -5.23 22.12
C ALA A 69 16.49 -6.19 20.93
N PHE A 70 15.52 -5.92 20.04
CA PHE A 70 15.18 -6.79 18.91
C PHE A 70 15.47 -6.11 17.58
N HIS A 71 16.38 -6.66 16.80
CA HIS A 71 16.82 -6.12 15.51
C HIS A 71 16.54 -7.12 14.38
N LEU A 72 15.66 -6.75 13.43
CA LEU A 72 15.39 -7.55 12.23
C LEU A 72 16.42 -7.29 11.13
N ASN A 73 17.05 -6.13 11.13
CA ASN A 73 17.96 -5.70 10.08
C ASN A 73 19.42 -5.63 10.59
N PRO A 74 20.31 -6.56 10.20
CA PRO A 74 21.71 -6.57 10.64
C PRO A 74 22.57 -5.45 10.02
N PHE A 75 22.06 -4.67 9.07
CA PHE A 75 22.79 -3.58 8.42
C PHE A 75 22.72 -2.24 9.15
N VAL A 76 21.95 -2.13 10.24
CA VAL A 76 21.82 -0.89 11.01
C VAL A 76 22.89 -0.88 12.11
N LEU A 77 23.71 0.17 12.13
CA LEU A 77 24.79 0.33 13.13
C LEU A 77 24.42 1.31 14.26
N ASN A 78 23.29 2.01 14.16
CA ASN A 78 22.82 2.97 15.15
C ASN A 78 21.67 2.41 15.99
N ILE A 79 21.83 2.39 17.31
CA ILE A 79 20.85 1.87 18.27
C ILE A 79 19.51 2.60 18.20
N ASP A 80 19.52 3.92 18.01
CA ASP A 80 18.30 4.72 17.91
C ASP A 80 17.51 4.48 16.60
N ALA A 81 18.16 3.88 15.59
CA ALA A 81 17.55 3.62 14.28
C ALA A 81 16.87 2.24 14.18
N TYR A 82 17.01 1.36 15.19
CA TYR A 82 16.47 -0.01 15.14
C TYR A 82 14.93 -0.03 15.05
N VAL A 83 14.25 0.80 15.83
CA VAL A 83 12.78 0.85 15.85
C VAL A 83 12.25 1.27 14.48
N PHE A 84 12.83 2.32 13.89
CA PHE A 84 12.45 2.80 12.55
C PHE A 84 12.73 1.75 11.47
N SER A 85 13.90 1.10 11.49
CA SER A 85 14.24 0.06 10.52
C SER A 85 13.26 -1.12 10.58
N ASN A 86 12.87 -1.55 11.79
CA ASN A 86 11.90 -2.64 11.95
C ASN A 86 10.51 -2.24 11.39
N ILE A 87 10.06 -1.01 11.65
CA ILE A 87 8.80 -0.48 11.10
C ILE A 87 8.82 -0.52 9.56
N PHE A 88 9.87 0.05 8.94
CA PHE A 88 9.99 0.05 7.48
C PHE A 88 10.08 -1.36 6.91
N PHE A 89 10.76 -2.28 7.59
CA PHE A 89 10.86 -3.67 7.16
C PHE A 89 9.50 -4.38 7.16
N VAL A 90 8.72 -4.23 8.25
CA VAL A 90 7.35 -4.77 8.33
C VAL A 90 6.44 -4.16 7.26
N MET A 91 6.51 -2.84 7.04
CA MET A 91 5.74 -2.16 5.98
C MET A 91 6.14 -2.64 4.58
N CYS A 92 7.41 -2.96 4.36
CA CYS A 92 7.91 -3.52 3.11
C CYS A 92 7.33 -4.92 2.86
N ILE A 93 7.37 -5.80 3.86
CA ILE A 93 6.76 -7.15 3.80
C ILE A 93 5.25 -7.03 3.52
N LEU A 94 4.56 -6.12 4.21
CA LEU A 94 3.13 -5.89 4.02
C LEU A 94 2.82 -5.45 2.57
N THR A 95 3.65 -4.57 1.99
CA THR A 95 3.49 -4.13 0.61
C THR A 95 3.69 -5.27 -0.39
N ILE A 96 4.71 -6.12 -0.18
CA ILE A 96 4.95 -7.31 -1.00
C ILE A 96 3.76 -8.28 -0.89
N ALA A 97 3.22 -8.49 0.31
CA ALA A 97 2.06 -9.33 0.53
C ALA A 97 0.82 -8.80 -0.19
N ILE A 98 0.54 -7.48 -0.13
CA ILE A 98 -0.57 -6.85 -0.86
C ILE A 98 -0.38 -6.98 -2.37
N PHE A 99 0.84 -6.75 -2.88
CA PHE A 99 1.14 -6.93 -4.30
C PHE A 99 0.89 -8.38 -4.75
N TRP A 100 1.31 -9.36 -3.94
CA TRP A 100 1.06 -10.78 -4.21
C TRP A 100 -0.43 -11.11 -4.21
N LEU A 101 -1.18 -10.65 -3.21
CA LEU A 101 -2.63 -10.84 -3.12
C LEU A 101 -3.35 -10.23 -4.33
N TYR A 102 -2.99 -9.01 -4.72
CA TYR A 102 -3.53 -8.35 -5.90
C TYR A 102 -3.27 -9.20 -7.15
N ARG A 103 -2.06 -9.73 -7.31
CA ARG A 103 -1.70 -10.55 -8.47
C ARG A 103 -2.49 -11.87 -8.51
N VAL A 104 -2.69 -12.54 -7.38
CA VAL A 104 -3.47 -13.78 -7.30
C VAL A 104 -4.95 -13.52 -7.60
N GLN A 105 -5.53 -12.49 -6.98
CA GLN A 105 -6.96 -12.22 -7.07
C GLN A 105 -7.38 -11.67 -8.44
N PHE A 106 -6.61 -10.75 -9.02
CA PHE A 106 -6.93 -10.12 -10.31
C PHE A 106 -6.22 -10.77 -11.50
N GLY A 107 -5.12 -11.51 -11.29
CA GLY A 107 -4.45 -12.28 -12.35
C GLY A 107 -5.22 -13.54 -12.76
N ALA A 108 -5.92 -14.20 -11.83
CA ALA A 108 -6.73 -15.38 -12.11
C ALA A 108 -8.01 -15.08 -12.94
N ALA A 109 -8.49 -13.83 -12.92
CA ALA A 109 -9.68 -13.41 -13.66
C ALA A 109 -9.50 -13.41 -15.20
N LYS A 110 -8.25 -13.34 -15.70
CA LYS A 110 -7.97 -13.40 -17.15
C LYS A 110 -8.03 -14.81 -17.76
N THR A 111 -7.94 -15.87 -16.96
CA THR A 111 -7.92 -17.25 -17.48
C THR A 111 -9.32 -17.81 -17.77
N ASN A 112 -10.38 -17.29 -17.15
CA ASN A 112 -11.74 -17.82 -17.33
C ASN A 112 -12.51 -17.27 -18.55
N ILE A 113 -12.03 -16.19 -19.19
CA ILE A 113 -12.68 -15.64 -20.40
C ILE A 113 -12.18 -16.27 -21.71
N ILE A 114 -11.11 -17.07 -21.67
CA ILE A 114 -10.54 -17.75 -22.86
C ILE A 114 -11.11 -19.18 -23.04
N ASN A 115 -12.01 -19.62 -22.16
CA ASN A 115 -12.66 -20.93 -22.23
C ASN A 115 -14.17 -20.83 -22.50
N VAL A 116 -14.62 -19.83 -23.26
CA VAL A 116 -15.93 -19.90 -23.91
C VAL A 116 -15.71 -20.56 -25.27
N PRO A 117 -16.03 -21.86 -25.43
CA PRO A 117 -16.02 -22.46 -26.76
C PRO A 117 -17.08 -21.75 -27.57
N GLY A 118 -16.71 -21.29 -28.76
CA GLY A 118 -17.66 -20.81 -29.75
C GLY A 118 -18.81 -21.81 -29.85
N LYS A 119 -20.01 -21.36 -29.50
CA LYS A 119 -21.22 -22.05 -29.90
C LYS A 119 -21.64 -21.43 -31.21
N GLU A 120 -21.38 -22.22 -32.25
CA GLU A 120 -22.00 -22.17 -33.57
C GLU A 120 -23.53 -22.04 -33.48
#